data_AF-A0A497LHV4-F1
#
_entry.id   AF-A0A497LHV4-F1
#
_cell.length_a   1.000
_cell.length_b   1.000
_cell.length_c   1.000
_cell.angle_alpha   90.00
_cell.angle_beta   90.00
_cell.angle_gamma   90.00
#
_symmetry.space_group_name_H-M   'P 1'
#
loop_
_entity.id
_entity.type
_entity.pdbx_description
1 polymer ?
#
loop_
_entity_poly.entity_id
_entity_poly.type
_entity_poly.pdbx_seq_one_letter_code
_entity_poly.pdbx_strand_id
1 'polypeptide(L)' 'VLTPDEVEAIRLVDLKGLNQEEAGAYMGVSRGTIWRILKNARIKLAKAIIEGRPIIVSPQQSTQQASGKEVET' A
#
# COMPACT_ATOMS: atom_id res chain seq x y z
N VAL A 1 -4.19 -2.25 -12.76
CA VAL A 1 -3.68 -1.03 -12.09
C VAL A 1 -3.53 -1.30 -10.60
N LEU A 2 -2.36 -1.03 -10.05
CA LEU A 2 -2.03 -1.10 -8.62
C LEU A 2 -2.35 0.24 -7.95
N THR A 3 -2.96 0.20 -6.76
CA THR A 3 -3.19 1.40 -5.95
C THR A 3 -1.95 1.78 -5.13
N PRO A 4 -1.83 3.04 -4.66
CA PRO A 4 -0.82 3.44 -3.68
C PRO A 4 -0.66 2.47 -2.50
N ASP A 5 -1.76 2.07 -1.88
CA ASP A 5 -1.75 1.16 -0.72
C ASP A 5 -1.23 -0.23 -1.10
N GLU A 6 -1.58 -0.73 -2.30
CA GLU A 6 -1.09 -2.02 -2.80
C GLU A 6 0.41 -1.99 -3.03
N VAL A 7 0.93 -0.90 -3.61
CA VAL A 7 2.37 -0.71 -3.80
C VAL A 7 3.09 -0.62 -2.47
N GLU A 8 2.55 0.13 -1.52
CA GLU A 8 3.16 0.29 -0.19
C GLU A 8 3.18 -1.02 0.59
N ALA A 9 2.08 -1.79 0.56
CA ALA A 9 2.02 -3.10 1.19
C ALA A 9 3.04 -4.08 0.60
N ILE A 10 3.17 -4.13 -0.74
CA ILE A 10 4.22 -4.92 -1.42
C ILE A 10 5.61 -4.46 -0.96
N ARG A 11 5.85 -3.14 -0.91
CA ARG A 11 7.13 -2.57 -0.49
C ARG A 11 7.51 -2.99 0.93
N LEU A 12 6.55 -3.01 1.86
CA LEU A 12 6.81 -3.35 3.26
C LEU A 12 6.98 -4.86 3.47
N VAL A 13 6.05 -5.66 2.95
CA VAL A 13 6.04 -7.10 3.24
C VAL A 13 6.92 -7.88 2.27
N ASP A 14 6.69 -7.73 0.97
CA ASP A 14 7.35 -8.55 -0.04
C ASP A 14 8.79 -8.08 -0.34
N LEU A 15 9.06 -6.78 -0.24
CA LEU A 15 10.40 -6.23 -0.50
C LEU A 15 11.24 -5.99 0.77
N LYS A 16 10.66 -5.41 1.83
CA LYS A 16 11.38 -5.15 3.09
C LYS A 16 11.31 -6.30 4.11
N GLY A 17 10.49 -7.32 3.86
CA GLY A 17 10.40 -8.51 4.72
C GLY A 17 9.69 -8.28 6.06
N LEU A 18 8.93 -7.19 6.21
CA LEU A 18 8.10 -6.98 7.41
C LEU A 18 7.00 -8.03 7.43
N ASN A 19 6.60 -8.44 8.63
CA ASN A 19 5.39 -9.23 8.77
C ASN A 19 4.14 -8.34 8.59
N GLN A 20 2.96 -8.97 8.44
CA GLN A 20 1.72 -8.24 8.16
C GLN A 20 1.24 -7.36 9.32
N GLU A 21 1.64 -7.67 10.55
CA GLU A 21 1.30 -6.88 11.73
C GLU A 21 2.16 -5.60 11.78
N GLU A 22 3.47 -5.71 11.55
CA GLU A 22 4.39 -4.58 11.42
C GLU A 22 4.00 -3.66 10.27
N ALA A 23 3.68 -4.23 9.11
CA ALA A 23 3.20 -3.46 7.96
C ALA A 23 1.85 -2.77 8.25
N GLY A 24 0.97 -3.43 9.01
CA GLY A 24 -0.32 -2.87 9.44
C GLY A 24 -0.11 -1.67 10.37
N ALA A 25 0.77 -1.81 11.36
CA ALA A 25 1.14 -0.73 12.25
C ALA A 25 1.76 0.45 11.48
N TYR A 26 2.64 0.18 10.51
CA TYR A 26 3.27 1.21 9.68
C TYR A 26 2.27 1.98 8.81
N MET A 27 1.27 1.28 8.24
CA MET A 27 0.24 1.88 7.38
C MET A 27 -0.98 2.41 8.17
N GLY A 28 -1.01 2.26 9.49
CA GLY A 28 -2.15 2.66 10.32
C GLY A 28 -3.44 1.84 10.06
N VAL A 29 -3.31 0.57 9.68
CA VAL A 29 -4.44 -0.31 9.35
C VAL A 29 -4.32 -1.69 10.03
N SER A 30 -5.43 -2.41 10.11
CA SER A 30 -5.43 -3.77 10.68
C SER A 30 -4.60 -4.76 9.84
N ARG A 31 -4.10 -5.83 10.49
CA ARG A 31 -3.47 -6.98 9.82
C ARG A 31 -4.35 -7.58 8.72
N GLY A 32 -5.66 -7.69 8.97
CA GLY A 32 -6.63 -8.18 7.99
C GLY A 32 -6.75 -7.27 6.77
N THR A 33 -6.60 -5.96 6.96
CA THR A 33 -6.55 -4.97 5.86
C THR A 33 -5.31 -5.19 5.02
N ILE A 34 -4.12 -5.33 5.62
CA ILE A 34 -2.87 -5.66 4.90
C ILE A 34 -3.00 -6.94 4.10
N TRP A 35 -3.56 -7.99 4.70
CA TRP A 35 -3.78 -9.26 4.00
C TRP A 35 -4.61 -9.08 2.73
N ARG A 36 -5.71 -8.33 2.81
CA ARG A 36 -6.60 -8.05 1.66
C ARG A 36 -5.89 -7.22 0.59
N ILE A 37 -5.13 -6.20 1.01
CA ILE A 37 -4.35 -5.36 0.10
C ILE A 37 -3.32 -6.21 -0.66
N LEU A 38 -2.49 -6.98 0.05
CA LEU A 38 -1.49 -7.86 -0.55
C LEU A 38 -2.11 -8.89 -1.49
N LYS A 39 -3.22 -9.53 -1.08
CA LYS A 39 -3.93 -10.50 -1.92
C LYS A 39 -4.33 -9.88 -3.25
N ASN A 40 -4.93 -8.69 -3.23
CA ASN A 40 -5.36 -8.00 -4.45
C ASN A 40 -4.17 -7.55 -5.30
N ALA A 41 -3.13 -7.00 -4.67
CA ALA A 41 -1.92 -6.55 -5.33
C ALA A 41 -1.21 -7.71 -6.07
N ARG A 42 -1.04 -8.85 -5.40
CA ARG A 42 -0.40 -10.05 -5.96
C ARG A 42 -1.20 -10.66 -7.10
N ILE A 43 -2.53 -10.68 -7.03
CA ILE A 43 -3.38 -11.12 -8.16
C ILE A 43 -3.17 -10.22 -9.38
N LYS A 44 -3.12 -8.89 -9.19
CA LYS A 44 -2.89 -7.94 -10.29
C LYS A 44 -1.51 -8.11 -10.90
N LEU A 45 -0.47 -8.27 -10.08
CA LEU A 45 0.89 -8.56 -10.54
C LEU A 45 0.96 -9.88 -11.29
N ALA A 46 0.41 -10.96 -10.75
CA ALA A 46 0.40 -12.27 -11.39
C ALA A 46 -0.29 -12.22 -12.75
N LYS A 47 -1.47 -11.58 -12.84
CA LYS A 47 -2.15 -11.37 -14.12
C LYS A 47 -1.30 -10.60 -15.12
N ALA A 48 -0.69 -9.50 -14.69
CA ALA A 48 0.16 -8.70 -15.56
C ALA A 48 1.35 -9.50 -16.13
N ILE A 49 2.02 -10.28 -15.27
CA ILE A 49 3.16 -11.11 -15.66
C ILE A 49 2.73 -12.24 -16.60
N ILE A 50 1.68 -12.99 -16.24
CA ILE A 50 1.23 -14.16 -17.01
C ILE A 50 0.64 -13.76 -18.37
N GLU A 51 -0.12 -12.67 -18.42
CA GLU A 51 -0.79 -12.21 -19.63
C GLU A 51 0.07 -11.24 -20.47
N GLY A 52 1.29 -10.94 -20.04
CA GLY A 52 2.18 -9.98 -20.71
C GLY A 52 1.62 -8.55 -20.76
N ARG A 53 0.82 -8.15 -19.77
CA ARG A 53 0.20 -6.83 -19.70
C ARG A 53 1.12 -5.85 -18.95
N PRO A 54 1.10 -4.55 -19.30
CA PRO A 54 1.86 -3.54 -18.57
C PRO A 54 1.38 -3.44 -17.11
N ILE A 55 2.34 -3.28 -16.20
CA ILE A 55 2.07 -2.96 -14.80
C ILE A 55 1.87 -1.44 -14.70
N ILE A 56 0.67 -1.03 -14.34
CA ILE A 56 0.29 0.39 -14.19
C ILE A 56 0.07 0.67 -12.70
N VAL A 57 0.69 1.74 -12.19
CA VAL A 57 0.53 2.22 -10.82
C VAL A 57 -0.28 3.52 -10.83
N SER A 58 -1.31 3.61 -9.99
CA SER A 58 -2.07 4.84 -9.79
C SER A 58 -1.23 5.86 -9.03
N PRO A 59 -1.20 7.14 -9.45
CA PRO A 59 -0.50 8.18 -8.72
C PRO A 59 -1.12 8.37 -7.33
N GLN A 60 -0.27 8.56 -6.30
CA GLN A 60 -0.73 9.01 -4.99
C GLN A 60 -1.48 10.34 -5.16
N GLN A 61 -2.75 10.37 -4.75
CA GLN A 61 -3.42 11.64 -4.50
C GLN A 61 -2.78 12.21 -3.23
N SER A 62 -1.89 13.19 -3.38
CA SER A 62 -1.35 13.93 -2.26
C SER A 62 -2.49 14.69 -1.58
N THR A 63 -3.13 14.10 -0.57
CA THR A 63 -3.90 14.88 0.40
C THR A 63 -2.89 15.69 1.19
N GLN A 64 -2.64 16.92 0.71
CA GLN A 64 -2.11 17.99 1.54
C GLN A 64 -3.11 18.19 2.69
N GLN A 65 -2.83 17.63 3.87
CA GLN A 65 -3.41 18.13 5.11
C GLN A 65 -2.33 18.89 5.84
N ALA A 66 -2.55 20.21 5.84
CA ALA A 66 -1.77 21.19 6.55
C ALA A 66 -1.63 20.81 8.03
N SER A 67 -0.38 20.83 8.50
CA SER A 67 -0.07 20.99 9.90
C SER A 67 -0.48 22.41 10.33
N GLY A 68 -1.69 22.54 10.85
CA GLY A 68 -2.08 23.67 11.69
C GLY A 68 -1.78 23.32 13.14
N LYS A 69 -0.55 23.58 13.59
CA LYS A 69 -0.28 23.77 15.01
C LYS A 69 -0.81 25.16 15.38
N GLU A 70 -1.94 25.23 16.05
CA GLU A 70 -2.24 26.35 16.93
C GLU A 70 -2.29 25.79 18.36
N VAL A 71 -1.17 26.01 19.06
CA VAL A 71 -1.14 26.05 20.52
C VAL A 71 -1.56 27.46 20.87
N GLU A 72 -2.76 27.63 21.42
CA GLU A 72 -3.17 28.89 22.02
C GLU A 72 -3.78 28.60 23.40
N THR A 73 -3.02 29.04 24.41
CA THR A 73 -3.32 29.36 25.83
C THR A 73 -3.85 28.27 26.75
#